data_AF-A0A645CIP4-F1
#
_entry.id   AF-A0A645CIP4-F1
#
_cell.length_a   1.000
_cell.length_b   1.000
_cell.length_c   1.000
_cell.angle_alpha   90.00
_cell.angle_beta   90.00
_cell.angle_gamma   90.00
#
_symmetry.space_group_name_H-M   'P 1'
#
loop_
_entity.id
_entity.type
_entity.pdbx_description
1 polymer ?
#
loop_
_entity_poly.entity_id
_entity_poly.type
_entity_poly.pdbx_seq_one_letter_code
_entity_poly.pdbx_strand_id
1 'polypeptide(L)'
;MGKLVTDLSQPITKTTKGLIVLPAEHSIITRRRLPVNTMTRRAKTACVQCRQCTDLCPRFLLGHSIEPHKIMRAFKHSGSHEQVVRMALTCSECGACEYACIMGLSPRTANVMLKQELSRLGITPNAPPLIQRPSNMRSERRLPVNRLIARLGLTKYNKSAPLTNECYEISKVRIKLKQHIGTPSRSLVTSGQWVEQGELIAEIPDNSLGANIHASISGFVAAVTDAVTIVSPPKCIN
;
A
#
# COMPACT_ATOMS: atom_id res chain seq x y z
N MET A 1 -1.85 -0.56 -1.87
CA MET A 1 -1.62 0.64 -2.72
C MET A 1 -1.45 1.86 -1.82
N GLY A 2 -0.65 2.87 -2.22
CA GLY A 2 0.03 3.86 -1.35
C GLY A 2 -0.75 4.39 -0.13
N LYS A 3 -0.02 4.66 0.96
CA LYS A 3 -0.57 5.17 2.23
C LYS A 3 -0.59 6.70 2.21
N LEU A 4 -1.54 7.30 2.92
CA LEU A 4 -1.49 8.75 3.18
C LEU A 4 -0.37 8.98 4.18
N VAL A 5 0.61 9.81 3.83
CA VAL A 5 1.70 10.23 4.70
C VAL A 5 1.49 11.71 4.99
N THR A 6 1.40 12.06 6.26
CA THR A 6 1.23 13.45 6.74
C THR A 6 2.45 13.94 7.51
N ASP A 7 3.35 13.02 7.87
CA ASP A 7 4.53 13.27 8.66
C ASP A 7 5.78 12.96 7.82
N LEU A 8 6.53 14.01 7.49
CA LEU A 8 7.74 13.92 6.67
C LEU A 8 8.95 13.37 7.44
N SER A 9 8.84 13.20 8.76
CA SER A 9 9.88 12.55 9.56
C SER A 9 9.88 11.02 9.44
N GLN A 10 8.82 10.44 8.84
CA GLN A 10 8.76 9.00 8.63
C GLN A 10 9.80 8.56 7.60
N PRO A 11 10.65 7.56 7.92
CA PRO A 11 11.67 7.12 6.99
C PRO A 11 11.05 6.41 5.80
N ILE A 12 11.64 6.62 4.63
CA ILE A 12 11.39 5.78 3.47
C ILE A 12 11.84 4.35 3.78
N THR A 13 11.04 3.38 3.36
CA THR A 13 11.37 1.95 3.48
C THR A 13 11.54 1.35 2.11
N LYS A 14 12.14 0.16 2.00
CA LYS A 14 12.24 -0.54 0.70
C LYS A 14 10.91 -0.81 -0.02
N THR A 15 9.78 -0.73 0.68
CA THR A 15 8.44 -0.83 0.07
C THR A 15 7.92 0.50 -0.51
N THR A 16 8.68 1.58 -0.32
CA THR A 16 8.38 2.94 -0.80
C THR A 16 8.88 3.06 -2.22
N LYS A 17 7.97 2.92 -3.19
CA LYS A 17 8.29 2.97 -4.62
C LYS A 17 8.23 4.38 -5.21
N GLY A 18 7.61 5.32 -4.49
CA GLY A 18 7.42 6.69 -4.95
C GLY A 18 6.58 7.48 -3.97
N LEU A 19 6.79 8.79 -3.95
CA LEU A 19 6.03 9.75 -3.18
C LEU A 19 5.28 10.66 -4.16
N ILE A 20 4.00 10.88 -3.91
CA ILE A 20 3.18 11.80 -4.70
C ILE A 20 2.69 12.88 -3.74
N VAL A 21 3.18 14.10 -3.93
CA VAL A 21 2.80 15.26 -3.12
C VAL A 21 1.61 15.94 -3.77
N LEU A 22 0.50 16.05 -3.02
CA LEU A 22 -0.73 16.67 -3.47
C LEU A 22 -1.21 17.68 -2.41
N PRO A 23 -1.86 18.79 -2.81
CA PRO A 23 -2.51 19.71 -1.89
C PRO A 23 -3.54 19.00 -1.00
N ALA A 24 -3.76 19.52 0.21
CA ALA A 24 -4.64 18.89 1.20
C ALA A 24 -6.10 18.80 0.71
N GLU A 25 -6.51 19.76 -0.11
CA GLU A 25 -7.81 19.90 -0.75
C GLU A 25 -7.98 19.04 -2.01
N HIS A 26 -6.91 18.42 -2.52
CA HIS A 26 -6.98 17.58 -3.72
C HIS A 26 -7.97 16.41 -3.52
N SER A 27 -8.76 16.10 -4.55
CA SER A 27 -9.85 15.11 -4.49
C SER A 27 -9.43 13.72 -3.98
N ILE A 28 -8.22 13.27 -4.34
CA ILE A 28 -7.62 12.03 -3.83
C ILE A 28 -7.38 12.10 -2.31
N ILE A 29 -6.90 13.23 -1.79
CA ILE A 29 -6.58 13.42 -0.38
C ILE A 29 -7.87 13.51 0.43
N THR A 30 -8.82 14.35 0.01
CA THR A 30 -10.12 14.49 0.68
C THR A 30 -10.86 13.16 0.73
N ARG A 31 -10.86 12.39 -0.38
CA ARG A 31 -11.44 11.04 -0.43
C ARG A 31 -10.76 10.05 0.52
N ARG A 32 -9.44 10.09 0.65
CA ARG A 32 -8.67 9.23 1.57
C ARG A 32 -8.87 9.59 3.04
N ARG A 33 -9.19 10.85 3.34
CA ARG A 33 -9.49 11.35 4.70
C ARG A 33 -10.95 11.11 5.11
N LEU A 34 -11.82 10.66 4.21
CA LEU A 34 -13.23 10.44 4.53
C LEU A 34 -13.38 9.47 5.70
N PRO A 35 -14.10 9.85 6.78
CA PRO A 35 -14.35 8.97 7.90
C PRO A 35 -15.10 7.70 7.46
N VAL A 36 -14.77 6.59 8.10
CA VAL A 36 -15.39 5.28 7.84
C VAL A 36 -16.91 5.32 7.98
N ASN A 37 -17.43 6.02 9.00
CA ASN A 37 -18.88 6.16 9.21
C ASN A 37 -19.58 6.86 8.04
N THR A 38 -18.96 7.92 7.52
CA THR A 38 -19.46 8.66 6.35
C THR A 38 -19.43 7.79 5.10
N MET A 39 -18.34 7.06 4.86
CA MET A 39 -18.26 6.11 3.74
C MET A 39 -19.32 5.03 3.82
N THR A 40 -19.55 4.48 5.02
CA THR A 40 -20.55 3.43 5.28
C THR A 40 -21.96 3.94 5.02
N ARG A 41 -22.31 5.13 5.54
CA ARG A 41 -23.61 5.76 5.29
C ARG A 41 -23.83 5.98 3.80
N ARG A 42 -22.85 6.54 3.08
CA ARG A 42 -22.93 6.73 1.61
C ARG A 42 -23.11 5.40 0.88
N ALA A 43 -22.39 4.35 1.27
CA ALA A 43 -22.55 3.04 0.65
C ALA A 43 -23.94 2.45 0.89
N LYS A 44 -24.52 2.63 2.08
CA LYS A 44 -25.86 2.16 2.41
C LYS A 44 -26.95 2.86 1.62
N THR A 45 -26.83 4.18 1.41
CA THR A 45 -27.86 4.99 0.76
C THR A 45 -27.71 5.10 -0.76
N ALA A 46 -26.49 5.22 -1.27
CA ALA A 46 -26.25 5.53 -2.68
C ALA A 46 -25.88 4.32 -3.53
N CYS A 47 -25.52 3.16 -2.96
CA CYS A 47 -25.14 1.99 -3.76
C CYS A 47 -26.34 1.42 -4.52
N VAL A 48 -26.31 1.51 -5.85
CA VAL A 48 -27.33 0.97 -6.78
C VAL A 48 -27.14 -0.53 -7.10
N GLN A 49 -26.24 -1.22 -6.39
CA GLN A 49 -26.03 -2.67 -6.50
C GLN A 49 -25.65 -3.21 -7.90
N CYS A 50 -25.18 -2.36 -8.82
CA CYS A 50 -24.62 -2.79 -10.10
C CYS A 50 -23.31 -3.62 -9.95
N ARG A 51 -22.85 -4.21 -11.06
CA ARG A 51 -21.64 -5.06 -11.11
C ARG A 51 -20.36 -4.36 -11.59
N GLN A 52 -20.40 -3.07 -11.95
CA GLN A 52 -19.26 -2.38 -12.60
C GLN A 52 -17.93 -2.48 -11.83
N CYS A 53 -17.97 -2.41 -10.49
CA CYS A 53 -16.77 -2.53 -9.66
C CYS A 53 -16.09 -3.91 -9.73
N THR A 54 -16.83 -4.96 -10.08
CA THR A 54 -16.29 -6.29 -10.36
C THR A 54 -15.84 -6.43 -11.79
N ASP A 55 -16.63 -5.91 -12.72
CA ASP A 55 -16.32 -6.00 -14.15
C ASP A 55 -14.99 -5.33 -14.49
N LEU A 56 -14.63 -4.24 -13.80
CA LEU A 56 -13.35 -3.55 -13.97
C LEU A 56 -12.24 -4.04 -13.03
N CYS A 57 -12.50 -5.03 -12.17
CA CYS A 57 -11.51 -5.49 -11.21
C CYS A 57 -10.42 -6.33 -11.90
N PRO A 58 -9.14 -5.92 -11.88
CA PRO A 58 -8.08 -6.66 -12.55
C PRO A 58 -7.89 -8.06 -11.99
N ARG A 59 -8.14 -8.24 -10.68
CA ARG A 59 -8.07 -9.55 -10.01
C ARG A 59 -9.20 -10.48 -10.46
N PHE A 60 -10.42 -9.96 -10.60
CA PHE A 60 -11.54 -10.74 -11.17
C PHE A 60 -11.23 -11.15 -12.62
N LEU A 61 -10.75 -10.21 -13.44
CA LEU A 61 -10.38 -10.47 -14.85
C LEU A 61 -9.17 -11.42 -14.99
N LEU A 62 -8.37 -11.60 -13.94
CA LEU A 62 -7.31 -12.62 -13.85
C LEU A 62 -7.84 -14.02 -13.50
N GLY A 63 -9.13 -14.17 -13.18
CA GLY A 63 -9.71 -15.44 -12.74
C GLY A 63 -9.70 -15.65 -11.22
N HIS A 64 -9.42 -14.62 -10.42
CA HIS A 64 -9.59 -14.71 -8.97
C HIS A 64 -11.06 -14.54 -8.57
N SER A 65 -11.45 -15.16 -7.44
CA SER A 65 -12.83 -15.20 -6.93
C SER A 65 -13.37 -13.87 -6.39
N ILE A 66 -12.62 -12.76 -6.51
CA ILE A 66 -13.03 -11.49 -5.94
C ILE A 66 -14.15 -10.84 -6.73
N GLU A 67 -15.24 -10.54 -6.04
CA GLU A 67 -16.39 -9.86 -6.61
C GLU A 67 -16.75 -8.62 -5.77
N PRO A 68 -16.10 -7.47 -6.01
CA PRO A 68 -16.34 -6.23 -5.25
C PRO A 68 -17.81 -5.83 -5.06
N HIS A 69 -18.70 -6.11 -6.02
CA HIS A 69 -20.12 -5.80 -5.88
C HIS A 69 -20.80 -6.61 -4.77
N LYS A 70 -20.39 -7.87 -4.55
CA LYS A 70 -20.88 -8.71 -3.44
C LYS A 70 -20.37 -8.21 -2.10
N ILE A 71 -19.10 -7.79 -2.04
CA ILE A 71 -18.51 -7.14 -0.86
C ILE A 71 -19.29 -5.87 -0.50
N MET A 72 -19.62 -5.03 -1.48
CA MET A 72 -20.43 -3.82 -1.25
C MET A 72 -21.84 -4.14 -0.74
N ARG A 73 -22.47 -5.22 -1.22
CA ARG A 73 -23.78 -5.68 -0.74
C ARG A 73 -23.70 -6.20 0.70
N ALA A 74 -22.72 -7.05 1.01
CA ALA A 74 -22.49 -7.52 2.37
C ALA A 74 -22.22 -6.35 3.33
N PHE A 75 -21.39 -5.40 2.90
CA PHE A 75 -21.09 -4.18 3.66
C PHE A 75 -22.33 -3.30 3.90
N LYS A 76 -23.27 -3.24 2.94
CA LYS A 76 -24.55 -2.51 3.09
C LYS A 76 -25.46 -3.15 4.15
N HIS A 77 -25.54 -4.48 4.19
CA HIS A 77 -26.52 -5.20 5.00
C HIS A 77 -26.02 -5.62 6.40
N SER A 78 -24.77 -5.30 6.77
CA SER A 78 -24.16 -5.74 8.05
C SER A 78 -24.22 -7.27 8.27
N GLY A 79 -24.53 -8.04 7.22
CA GLY A 79 -24.68 -9.49 7.24
C GLY A 79 -23.43 -10.17 6.74
N SER A 80 -22.90 -11.10 7.55
CA SER A 80 -21.68 -11.84 7.26
C SER A 80 -22.02 -13.11 6.47
N HIS A 81 -21.90 -13.07 5.14
CA HIS A 81 -21.82 -14.31 4.37
C HIS A 81 -20.36 -14.75 4.34
N GLU A 82 -20.01 -15.80 5.09
CA GLU A 82 -18.64 -16.28 5.28
C GLU A 82 -17.83 -16.36 3.96
N GLN A 83 -18.45 -16.84 2.88
CA GLN A 83 -17.84 -16.93 1.55
C GLN A 83 -17.60 -15.56 0.88
N VAL A 84 -18.53 -14.60 1.01
CA VAL A 84 -18.37 -13.22 0.49
C VAL A 84 -17.26 -12.49 1.23
N VAL A 85 -17.05 -12.87 2.48
CA VAL A 85 -16.07 -12.27 3.35
C VAL A 85 -14.66 -12.76 2.99
N ARG A 86 -14.44 -14.07 2.83
CA ARG A 86 -13.10 -14.63 2.50
C ARG A 86 -12.53 -14.17 1.17
N MET A 87 -13.35 -13.93 0.13
CA MET A 87 -12.83 -13.46 -1.17
C MET A 87 -12.14 -12.08 -1.07
N ALA A 88 -12.47 -11.28 -0.05
CA ALA A 88 -11.84 -9.97 0.17
C ALA A 88 -10.33 -10.06 0.40
N LEU A 89 -9.85 -11.20 0.93
CA LEU A 89 -8.44 -11.46 1.18
C LEU A 89 -7.60 -11.55 -0.10
N THR A 90 -8.24 -11.83 -1.25
CA THR A 90 -7.57 -11.91 -2.56
C THR A 90 -7.38 -10.54 -3.23
N CYS A 91 -7.78 -9.44 -2.58
CA CYS A 91 -7.69 -8.10 -3.13
C CYS A 91 -6.26 -7.53 -3.10
N SER A 92 -5.85 -6.94 -4.22
CA SER A 92 -4.58 -6.20 -4.37
C SER A 92 -4.67 -4.72 -3.99
N GLU A 93 -5.87 -4.25 -3.60
CA GLU A 93 -6.12 -2.88 -3.15
C GLU A 93 -5.79 -1.81 -4.22
N CYS A 94 -5.87 -2.17 -5.51
CA CYS A 94 -5.49 -1.32 -6.65
C CYS A 94 -6.44 -0.15 -6.96
N GLY A 95 -7.63 -0.09 -6.36
CA GLY A 95 -8.55 1.04 -6.55
C GLY A 95 -9.27 1.12 -7.90
N ALA A 96 -9.08 0.16 -8.81
CA ALA A 96 -9.82 0.11 -10.08
C ALA A 96 -11.36 0.18 -9.88
N CYS A 97 -11.85 -0.45 -8.81
CA CYS A 97 -13.26 -0.42 -8.43
C CYS A 97 -13.76 0.95 -7.95
N GLU A 98 -12.88 1.84 -7.49
CA GLU A 98 -13.23 3.22 -7.14
C GLU A 98 -13.43 4.07 -8.39
N TYR A 99 -12.60 3.85 -9.42
CA TYR A 99 -12.80 4.43 -10.74
C TYR A 99 -14.09 3.91 -11.38
N ALA A 100 -14.38 2.61 -11.24
CA ALA A 100 -15.57 2.00 -11.82
C ALA A 100 -16.88 2.52 -11.22
N CYS A 101 -16.89 2.96 -9.96
CA CYS A 101 -18.15 3.26 -9.27
C CYS A 101 -18.76 4.59 -9.76
N ILE A 102 -19.88 4.49 -10.47
CA ILE A 102 -20.66 5.67 -10.92
C ILE A 102 -21.25 6.49 -9.77
N MET A 103 -21.45 5.87 -8.60
CA MET A 103 -21.97 6.53 -7.41
C MET A 103 -20.87 7.19 -6.57
N GLY A 104 -19.61 7.17 -7.04
CA GLY A 104 -18.47 7.76 -6.33
C GLY A 104 -18.09 7.05 -5.03
N LEU A 105 -18.58 5.84 -4.79
CA LEU A 105 -18.29 5.04 -3.59
C LEU A 105 -16.89 4.40 -3.66
N SER A 106 -16.42 3.87 -2.53
CA SER A 106 -15.12 3.19 -2.41
C SER A 106 -15.25 1.70 -2.09
N PRO A 107 -15.45 0.84 -3.11
CA PRO A 107 -15.37 -0.61 -2.89
C PRO A 107 -13.99 -1.07 -2.42
N ARG A 108 -12.92 -0.36 -2.81
CA ARG A 108 -11.56 -0.64 -2.32
C ARG A 108 -11.50 -0.49 -0.80
N THR A 109 -11.98 0.62 -0.25
CA THR A 109 -11.90 0.85 1.20
C THR A 109 -12.80 -0.10 1.97
N ALA A 110 -14.01 -0.37 1.49
CA ALA A 110 -14.88 -1.40 2.08
C ALA A 110 -14.18 -2.77 2.15
N ASN A 111 -13.49 -3.16 1.08
CA ASN A 111 -12.71 -4.40 1.06
C ASN A 111 -11.49 -4.36 1.99
N VAL A 112 -10.76 -3.24 2.08
CA VAL A 112 -9.61 -3.09 3.00
C VAL A 112 -10.05 -3.27 4.44
N MET A 113 -11.16 -2.64 4.83
CA MET A 113 -11.72 -2.79 6.18
C MET A 113 -12.09 -4.25 6.48
N LEU A 114 -12.74 -4.93 5.54
CA LEU A 114 -13.09 -6.33 5.68
C LEU A 114 -11.84 -7.22 5.81
N LYS A 115 -10.80 -6.94 5.01
CA LYS A 115 -9.53 -7.67 5.06
C LYS A 115 -8.81 -7.48 6.40
N GLN A 116 -8.83 -6.27 6.96
CA GLN A 116 -8.29 -5.98 8.29
C GLN A 116 -9.03 -6.76 9.38
N GLU A 117 -10.36 -6.76 9.34
CA GLU A 117 -11.17 -7.50 10.31
C GLU A 117 -10.94 -9.01 10.22
N LEU A 118 -10.88 -9.55 9.00
CA LEU A 118 -10.57 -10.97 8.81
C LEU A 118 -9.18 -11.35 9.31
N SER A 119 -8.20 -10.48 9.07
CA SER A 119 -6.84 -10.70 9.56
C SER A 119 -6.79 -10.67 11.09
N ARG A 120 -7.59 -9.79 11.74
CA ARG A 120 -7.74 -9.73 13.20
C ARG A 120 -8.36 -11.02 13.77
N LEU A 121 -9.29 -11.63 13.03
CA LEU A 121 -9.91 -12.91 13.37
C LEU A 121 -9.04 -14.13 12.99
N GLY A 122 -7.83 -13.92 12.46
CA GLY A 122 -6.94 -15.01 12.05
C GLY A 122 -7.42 -15.79 10.82
N ILE A 123 -8.38 -15.25 10.05
CA ILE A 123 -8.94 -15.92 8.87
C ILE A 123 -8.00 -15.76 7.69
N THR A 124 -7.60 -16.89 7.10
CA THR A 124 -6.69 -16.95 5.96
C THR A 124 -7.46 -17.08 4.62
N PRO A 125 -6.85 -16.67 3.49
CA PRO A 125 -7.43 -16.89 2.18
C PRO A 125 -7.57 -18.39 1.90
N ASN A 126 -8.62 -18.77 1.18
CA ASN A 126 -8.73 -20.12 0.64
C ASN A 126 -7.58 -20.40 -0.33
N ALA A 127 -7.23 -21.68 -0.48
CA ALA A 127 -6.32 -22.12 -1.52
C ALA A 127 -6.80 -21.61 -2.89
N PRO A 128 -5.89 -21.11 -3.75
CA PRO A 128 -6.25 -20.73 -5.10
C PRO A 128 -6.84 -21.95 -5.84
N PRO A 129 -7.81 -21.75 -6.75
CA PRO A 129 -8.29 -22.86 -7.57
C PRO A 129 -7.15 -23.41 -8.44
N LEU A 130 -7.15 -24.73 -8.68
CA LEU A 130 -6.14 -25.43 -9.49
C LEU A 130 -6.03 -24.85 -10.90
N ILE A 131 -7.15 -24.36 -11.44
CA ILE A 131 -7.22 -23.73 -12.76
C ILE A 131 -7.74 -22.30 -12.57
N GLN A 132 -6.89 -21.31 -12.87
CA GLN A 132 -7.28 -19.90 -12.99
C GLN A 132 -7.35 -19.54 -14.46
N ARG A 133 -8.57 -19.29 -14.96
CA ARG A 133 -8.78 -18.83 -16.34
C ARG A 133 -9.06 -17.33 -16.31
N PRO A 134 -8.23 -16.51 -16.98
CA PRO A 134 -8.57 -15.10 -17.21
C PRO A 134 -9.91 -14.97 -17.93
N SER A 135 -10.63 -13.89 -17.65
CA SER A 135 -11.86 -13.58 -18.39
C SER A 135 -11.52 -13.28 -19.85
N ASN A 136 -12.35 -13.79 -20.77
CA ASN A 136 -12.33 -13.41 -22.18
C ASN A 136 -12.46 -11.90 -22.41
N MET A 137 -13.11 -11.16 -21.48
CA MET A 137 -13.32 -9.71 -21.54
C MET A 137 -12.14 -8.89 -21.00
N ARG A 138 -10.99 -9.52 -20.69
CA ARG A 138 -9.86 -8.86 -20.04
C ARG A 138 -9.24 -7.76 -20.91
N SER A 139 -9.11 -7.99 -22.22
CA SER A 139 -8.53 -7.02 -23.17
C SER A 139 -9.39 -5.78 -23.28
N GLU A 140 -10.70 -5.95 -23.25
CA GLU A 140 -11.73 -4.95 -23.51
C GLU A 140 -12.03 -4.11 -22.25
N ARG A 141 -11.70 -4.65 -21.06
CA ARG A 141 -11.95 -4.02 -19.76
C ARG A 141 -10.68 -3.45 -19.11
N ARG A 142 -9.66 -3.15 -19.90
CA ARG A 142 -8.46 -2.45 -19.41
C ARG A 142 -8.79 -1.01 -19.05
N LEU A 143 -8.10 -0.48 -18.05
CA LEU A 143 -8.20 0.94 -17.68
C LEU A 143 -7.31 1.78 -18.61
N PRO A 144 -7.87 2.71 -19.39
CA PRO A 144 -7.06 3.66 -20.16
C PRO A 144 -6.31 4.61 -19.22
N VAL A 145 -4.99 4.48 -19.16
CA VAL A 145 -4.12 5.21 -18.21
C VAL A 145 -4.31 6.73 -18.33
N ASN A 146 -4.37 7.27 -19.55
CA ASN A 146 -4.55 8.71 -19.77
C ASN A 146 -5.88 9.23 -19.19
N ARG A 147 -6.98 8.49 -19.37
CA ARG A 147 -8.28 8.86 -18.78
C ARG A 147 -8.30 8.68 -17.26
N LEU A 148 -7.59 7.68 -16.74
CA LEU A 148 -7.41 7.48 -15.31
C LEU A 148 -6.69 8.67 -14.67
N ILE A 149 -5.55 9.10 -15.25
CA ILE A 149 -4.79 10.28 -14.81
C ILE A 149 -5.68 11.52 -14.80
N ALA A 150 -6.42 11.77 -15.89
CA ALA A 150 -7.32 12.91 -15.99
C ALA A 150 -8.43 12.88 -14.94
N ARG A 151 -9.11 11.74 -14.77
CA ARG A 151 -10.19 11.59 -13.77
C ARG A 151 -9.69 11.71 -12.33
N LEU A 152 -8.45 11.32 -12.08
CA LEU A 152 -7.81 11.49 -10.77
C LEU A 152 -7.35 12.93 -10.52
N GLY A 153 -7.47 13.85 -11.49
CA GLY A 153 -6.97 15.23 -11.37
C GLY A 153 -5.46 15.34 -11.46
N LEU A 154 -4.79 14.31 -12.01
CA LEU A 154 -3.34 14.21 -11.99
C LEU A 154 -2.66 14.72 -13.26
N THR A 155 -3.41 15.21 -14.26
CA THR A 155 -2.86 15.64 -15.56
C THR A 155 -1.72 16.64 -15.41
N LYS A 156 -1.85 17.64 -14.53
CA LYS A 156 -0.81 18.65 -14.30
C LYS A 156 0.48 18.11 -13.64
N TYR A 157 0.39 16.94 -13.02
CA TYR A 157 1.52 16.24 -12.37
C TYR A 157 2.15 15.17 -13.26
N ASN A 158 1.50 14.80 -14.37
CA ASN A 158 2.01 13.82 -15.31
C ASN A 158 3.06 14.44 -16.24
N LYS A 159 4.22 14.75 -15.66
CA LYS A 159 5.38 15.34 -16.32
C LYS A 159 6.54 14.35 -16.30
N SER A 160 7.51 14.55 -17.19
CA SER A 160 8.79 13.83 -17.09
C SER A 160 9.43 14.13 -15.74
N ALA A 161 9.92 13.09 -15.06
CA ALA A 161 10.63 13.19 -13.79
C ALA A 161 12.02 12.58 -13.99
N PRO A 162 12.94 13.29 -14.68
CA PRO A 162 14.29 12.79 -14.91
C PRO A 162 15.01 12.60 -13.58
N LEU A 163 15.88 11.60 -13.53
CA LEU A 163 16.81 11.44 -12.41
C LEU A 163 17.77 12.62 -12.41
N THR A 164 17.84 13.33 -11.29
CA THR A 164 18.79 14.42 -11.06
C THR A 164 19.93 13.91 -10.20
N ASN A 165 21.17 14.24 -10.58
CA ASN A 165 22.36 13.95 -9.77
C ASN A 165 22.61 15.09 -8.76
N GLU A 166 21.54 15.65 -8.21
CA GLU A 166 21.66 16.66 -7.17
C GLU A 166 22.22 15.99 -5.91
N CYS A 167 23.32 16.54 -5.39
CA CYS A 167 23.78 16.13 -4.07
C CYS A 167 22.82 16.68 -3.01
N TYR A 168 22.37 15.81 -2.12
CA TYR A 168 21.72 16.20 -0.88
C TYR A 168 22.64 15.92 0.29
N GLU A 169 22.89 16.93 1.12
CA GLU A 169 23.64 16.77 2.36
C GLU A 169 22.78 16.09 3.41
N ILE A 170 23.19 14.87 3.80
CA ILE A 170 22.46 14.07 4.77
C ILE A 170 23.36 13.86 6.00
N SER A 171 22.89 14.33 7.15
CA SER A 171 23.60 14.19 8.44
C SER A 171 22.99 13.12 9.35
N LYS A 172 21.82 12.59 8.99
CA LYS A 172 21.09 11.62 9.81
C LYS A 172 20.24 10.69 8.96
N VAL A 173 20.32 9.39 9.24
CA VAL A 173 19.43 8.37 8.68
C VAL A 173 18.80 7.53 9.78
N ARG A 174 17.56 7.08 9.58
CA ARG A 174 16.86 6.15 10.47
C ARG A 174 16.42 4.93 9.66
N ILE A 175 17.06 3.80 9.91
CA ILE A 175 16.87 2.56 9.15
C ILE A 175 16.03 1.59 9.98
N LYS A 176 14.77 1.35 9.56
CA LYS A 176 13.84 0.48 10.30
C LYS A 176 14.29 -0.98 10.28
N LEU A 177 14.28 -1.64 11.44
CA LEU A 177 14.52 -3.08 11.54
C LEU A 177 13.36 -3.90 10.94
N LYS A 178 12.16 -3.31 10.91
CA LYS A 178 10.97 -3.87 10.25
C LYS A 178 10.64 -3.12 8.96
N GLN A 179 11.24 -3.55 7.85
CA GLN A 179 10.97 -2.97 6.51
C GLN A 179 10.66 -4.00 5.42
N HIS A 180 10.55 -5.29 5.78
CA HIS A 180 10.25 -6.39 4.86
C HIS A 180 9.09 -7.28 5.34
N ILE A 181 8.66 -8.19 4.47
CA ILE A 181 7.76 -9.29 4.84
C ILE A 181 8.47 -10.23 5.84
N GLY A 182 7.75 -10.86 6.75
CA GLY A 182 8.31 -11.77 7.77
C GLY A 182 8.57 -11.11 9.13
N THR A 183 9.60 -11.50 9.86
CA THR A 183 9.94 -10.99 11.21
C THR A 183 10.85 -9.76 11.11
N PRO A 184 10.87 -8.81 12.07
CA PRO A 184 11.90 -7.76 12.10
C PRO A 184 13.33 -8.33 12.17
N SER A 185 14.30 -7.65 11.55
CA SER A 185 15.73 -7.99 11.67
C SER A 185 16.25 -7.70 13.09
N ARG A 186 17.21 -8.50 13.56
CA ARG A 186 17.94 -8.30 14.80
C ARG A 186 19.12 -7.36 14.56
N SER A 187 19.24 -6.29 15.34
CA SER A 187 20.39 -5.38 15.27
C SER A 187 21.68 -6.11 15.64
N LEU A 188 22.76 -5.84 14.90
CA LEU A 188 24.12 -6.30 15.18
C LEU A 188 25.01 -5.20 15.79
N VAL A 189 24.50 -3.97 15.84
CA VAL A 189 25.23 -2.80 16.33
C VAL A 189 24.62 -2.25 17.61
N THR A 190 25.40 -1.51 18.37
CA THR A 190 25.00 -0.85 19.63
C THR A 190 25.13 0.67 19.55
N SER A 191 24.48 1.39 20.46
CA SER A 191 24.59 2.85 20.53
C SER A 191 26.02 3.28 20.82
N GLY A 192 26.52 4.29 20.11
CA GLY A 192 27.89 4.79 20.19
C GLY A 192 28.89 4.10 19.24
N GLN A 193 28.52 2.98 18.63
CA GLN A 193 29.36 2.28 17.66
C GLN A 193 29.52 3.12 16.37
N TRP A 194 30.73 3.14 15.80
CA TRP A 194 30.95 3.62 14.44
C TRP A 194 30.67 2.51 13.43
N VAL A 195 30.01 2.84 12.32
CA VAL A 195 29.73 1.92 11.21
C VAL A 195 30.16 2.53 9.89
N GLU A 196 30.60 1.69 8.96
CA GLU A 196 30.91 2.09 7.59
C GLU A 196 29.71 1.91 6.65
N GLN A 197 29.63 2.74 5.60
CA GLN A 197 28.62 2.58 4.56
C GLN A 197 28.72 1.19 3.93
N GLY A 198 27.59 0.48 3.85
CA GLY A 198 27.52 -0.89 3.36
C GLY A 198 27.78 -1.97 4.41
N GLU A 199 28.17 -1.60 5.64
CA GLU A 199 28.34 -2.55 6.74
C GLU A 199 27.01 -3.20 7.13
N LEU A 200 27.03 -4.50 7.46
CA LEU A 200 25.86 -5.24 7.92
C LEU A 200 25.48 -4.82 9.35
N ILE A 201 24.35 -4.12 9.50
CA ILE A 201 23.91 -3.57 10.80
C ILE A 201 22.74 -4.33 11.44
N ALA A 202 22.03 -5.15 10.65
CA ALA A 202 21.01 -6.05 11.19
C ALA A 202 20.81 -7.28 10.30
N GLU A 203 20.55 -8.42 10.93
CA GLU A 203 20.37 -9.71 10.27
C GLU A 203 18.96 -10.25 10.46
N ILE A 204 18.50 -11.07 9.51
CA ILE A 204 17.24 -11.79 9.68
C ILE A 204 17.40 -12.94 10.69
N PRO A 205 16.38 -13.23 11.53
CA PRO A 205 16.42 -14.42 12.35
C PRO A 205 16.46 -15.70 11.48
N ASP A 206 17.08 -16.75 12.01
CA ASP A 206 17.18 -18.04 11.32
C ASP A 206 15.80 -18.56 10.89
N ASN A 207 15.75 -19.19 9.72
CA ASN A 207 14.53 -19.73 9.10
C ASN A 207 13.38 -18.71 8.95
N SER A 208 13.66 -17.40 9.00
CA SER A 208 12.67 -16.35 8.78
C SER A 208 12.76 -15.78 7.37
N LEU A 209 11.60 -15.47 6.79
CA LEU A 209 11.55 -14.70 5.55
C LEU A 209 11.99 -13.25 5.82
N GLY A 210 12.96 -12.72 5.05
CA GLY A 210 13.39 -11.34 5.24
C GLY A 210 14.55 -10.92 4.34
N ALA A 211 15.18 -9.80 4.69
CA ALA A 211 16.45 -9.38 4.09
C ALA A 211 17.32 -8.69 5.15
N ASN A 212 18.62 -8.96 5.10
CA ASN A 212 19.62 -8.27 5.90
C ASN A 212 19.62 -6.76 5.60
N ILE A 213 20.06 -5.97 6.57
CA ILE A 213 20.05 -4.51 6.51
C ILE A 213 21.47 -4.00 6.67
N HIS A 214 21.86 -3.11 5.76
CA HIS A 214 23.17 -2.48 5.73
C HIS A 214 23.09 -0.99 6.02
N ALA A 215 24.17 -0.40 6.55
CA ALA A 215 24.27 1.03 6.78
C ALA A 215 24.23 1.81 5.46
N SER A 216 23.33 2.80 5.36
CA SER A 216 23.24 3.64 4.16
C SER A 216 24.28 4.76 4.12
N ILE A 217 24.92 5.07 5.25
CA ILE A 217 26.00 6.05 5.42
C ILE A 217 27.00 5.55 6.45
N SER A 218 28.26 6.00 6.37
CA SER A 218 29.21 5.87 7.49
C SER A 218 28.89 6.89 8.58
N GLY A 219 29.03 6.52 9.86
CA GLY A 219 28.78 7.42 10.98
C GLY A 219 28.63 6.71 12.33
N PHE A 220 28.26 7.49 13.36
CA PHE A 220 27.98 6.96 14.70
C PHE A 220 26.53 6.51 14.84
N VAL A 221 26.32 5.34 15.45
CA VAL A 221 25.00 4.85 15.83
C VAL A 221 24.50 5.67 17.03
N ALA A 222 23.59 6.61 16.78
CA ALA A 222 23.02 7.47 17.81
C ALA A 222 22.00 6.74 18.70
N ALA A 223 21.28 5.76 18.16
CA ALA A 223 20.29 4.97 18.89
C ALA A 223 19.95 3.67 18.16
N VAL A 224 19.64 2.63 18.94
CA VAL A 224 19.09 1.35 18.47
C VAL A 224 17.77 1.09 19.19
N THR A 225 16.65 1.23 18.47
CA THR A 225 15.29 0.97 18.95
C THR A 225 14.60 -0.03 18.02
N ASP A 226 13.38 0.24 17.57
CA ASP A 226 12.76 -0.36 16.38
C ASP A 226 13.50 -0.04 15.05
N ALA A 227 14.51 0.82 15.11
CA ALA A 227 15.34 1.27 14.00
C ALA A 227 16.77 1.57 14.49
N VAL A 228 17.73 1.51 13.57
CA VAL A 228 19.10 2.01 13.78
C VAL A 228 19.16 3.45 13.28
N THR A 229 19.56 4.38 14.14
CA THR A 229 19.77 5.79 13.78
C THR A 229 21.27 6.04 13.64
N ILE A 230 21.73 6.45 12.46
CA ILE A 230 23.13 6.78 12.19
C ILE A 230 23.22 8.28 11.97
N VAL A 231 24.17 8.93 12.65
CA VAL A 231 24.50 10.34 12.48
C VAL A 231 25.92 10.48 11.93
N SER A 232 26.09 11.42 11.01
CA SER A 232 27.36 11.67 10.33
C SER A 232 27.50 13.17 10.08
N PRO A 233 28.74 13.70 9.98
CA PRO A 233 28.94 15.03 9.40
C PRO A 233 28.21 15.14 8.05
N PRO A 234 27.64 16.31 7.70
CA PRO A 234 26.96 16.49 6.42
C PRO A 234 27.85 16.04 5.27
N LYS A 235 27.39 15.03 4.52
CA LYS A 235 28.11 14.49 3.37
C LYS A 235 27.16 14.36 2.20
N CYS A 236 27.65 14.71 1.02
CA CYS A 236 26.96 14.43 -0.23
C CYS A 236 26.78 12.92 -0.42
N ILE A 237 25.54 12.51 -0.67
CA ILE A 237 25.23 11.16 -1.16
C ILE A 237 24.74 11.31 -2.60
N ASN A 238 25.40 10.63 -3.53
CA ASN A 238 25.00 10.49 -4.93
C ASN A 238 24.41 9.09 -5.16
#